data_AF-K8GQ02-F1
#
_entry.id   AF-K8GQ02-F1
#
_cell.length_a   1.000
_cell.length_b   1.000
_cell.length_c   1.000
_cell.angle_alpha   90.00
_cell.angle_beta   90.00
_cell.angle_gamma   90.00
#
_symmetry.space_group_name_H-M   'P 1'
#
loop_
_entity.id
_entity.type
_entity.pdbx_description
1 polymer ?
#
loop_
_entity_poly.entity_id
_entity_poly.type
_entity_poly.pdbx_seq_one_letter_code
_entity_poly.pdbx_strand_id
1 'polypeptide(L)'
;MKLSLSQYPSAIAQSAQAVNEIEHQLNEARQHIARLEGNADRVVAFEAGLKNDNQRRARRFEVLQANLEYRHACDALNRLTAEKANATARLEHLRNEFSVAKLETKLAIAQKLIGLESRELVGL
;
A
#
# COMPACT_ATOMS: atom_id res chain seq x y z
N MET A 1 17.15 7.71 13.15
CA MET A 1 18.47 7.04 13.21
C MET A 1 18.78 6.55 11.79
N LYS A 2 19.83 7.05 11.13
CA LYS A 2 20.14 6.71 9.72
C LYS A 2 20.65 5.27 9.63
N LEU A 3 20.10 4.47 8.72
CA LEU A 3 20.58 3.12 8.42
C LEU A 3 21.95 3.16 7.75
N SER A 4 22.75 2.09 7.91
CA SER A 4 23.96 1.93 7.10
C SER A 4 23.59 1.57 5.65
N LEU A 5 24.46 1.93 4.69
CA LEU A 5 24.19 1.68 3.27
C LEU A 5 23.89 0.21 2.95
N SER A 6 24.51 -0.74 3.66
CA SER A 6 24.29 -2.16 3.48
C SER A 6 22.94 -2.66 4.03
N GLN A 7 22.28 -1.91 4.91
CA GLN A 7 21.00 -2.28 5.51
C GLN A 7 19.79 -1.86 4.66
N TYR A 8 19.93 -0.84 3.82
CA TYR A 8 18.82 -0.34 2.99
C TYR A 8 18.21 -1.40 2.06
N PRO A 9 18.98 -2.26 1.35
CA PRO A 9 18.39 -3.27 0.49
C PRO A 9 17.41 -4.20 1.22
N SER A 10 17.82 -4.72 2.38
CA SER A 10 16.97 -5.58 3.21
C SER A 10 15.75 -4.83 3.77
N ALA A 11 15.93 -3.60 4.25
CA ALA A 11 14.83 -2.79 4.77
C ALA A 11 13.80 -2.43 3.70
N ILE A 12 14.26 -2.07 2.49
CA ILE A 12 13.40 -1.78 1.33
C ILE A 12 12.65 -3.05 0.92
N ALA A 13 13.32 -4.21 0.87
CA ALA A 13 12.68 -5.47 0.52
C ALA A 13 11.57 -5.84 1.52
N GLN A 14 11.84 -5.73 2.82
CA GLN A 14 10.85 -5.98 3.87
C GLN A 14 9.66 -5.01 3.77
N SER A 15 9.92 -3.72 3.53
CA SER A 15 8.86 -2.73 3.37
C SER A 15 8.03 -2.97 2.10
N ALA A 16 8.65 -3.43 1.01
CA ALA A 16 7.95 -3.81 -0.21
C ALA A 16 7.09 -5.05 -0.02
N GLN A 17 7.59 -6.05 0.71
CA GLN A 17 6.81 -7.24 1.07
C GLN A 17 5.58 -6.87 1.91
N ALA A 18 5.71 -5.94 2.85
CA ALA A 18 4.57 -5.46 3.64
C ALA A 18 3.49 -4.80 2.76
N VAL A 19 3.88 -4.01 1.74
CA VAL A 19 2.93 -3.44 0.77
C VAL A 19 2.20 -4.55 0.01
N ASN A 20 2.94 -5.57 -0.46
CA ASN A 20 2.37 -6.69 -1.21
C ASN A 20 1.38 -7.52 -0.37
N GLU A 21 1.69 -7.73 0.91
CA GLU A 21 0.81 -8.46 1.84
C GLU A 21 -0.53 -7.72 2.02
N ILE A 22 -0.49 -6.40 2.23
CA ILE A 22 -1.70 -5.58 2.35
C ILE A 22 -2.48 -5.56 1.02
N GLU A 23 -1.77 -5.55 -0.12
CA GLU A 23 -2.39 -5.62 -1.45
C GLU A 23 -3.09 -6.97 -1.68
N HIS A 24 -2.51 -8.07 -1.21
CA HIS A 24 -3.17 -9.36 -1.21
C HIS A 24 -4.47 -9.34 -0.39
N GLN A 25 -4.41 -8.86 0.85
CA GLN A 25 -5.57 -8.74 1.74
C GLN A 25 -6.66 -7.82 1.16
N LEU A 26 -6.29 -6.73 0.48
CA LEU A 26 -7.23 -5.88 -0.25
C LEU A 26 -7.97 -6.64 -1.35
N ASN A 27 -7.29 -7.49 -2.10
CA ASN A 27 -7.90 -8.27 -3.16
C ASN A 27 -8.85 -9.33 -2.58
N GLU A 28 -8.48 -9.96 -1.47
CA GLU A 28 -9.38 -10.89 -0.76
C GLU A 28 -10.65 -10.18 -0.26
N ALA A 29 -10.50 -9.00 0.36
CA ALA A 29 -11.63 -8.20 0.82
C ALA A 29 -12.57 -7.81 -0.34
N ARG A 30 -12.01 -7.40 -1.49
CA ARG A 30 -12.81 -7.07 -2.69
C ARG A 30 -13.57 -8.27 -3.23
N GLN A 31 -12.93 -9.44 -3.31
CA GLN A 31 -13.60 -10.67 -3.74
C GLN A 31 -14.72 -11.08 -2.78
N HIS A 32 -14.48 -10.89 -1.48
CA HIS A 32 -15.48 -11.16 -0.46
C HIS A 32 -16.69 -10.23 -0.58
N ILE A 33 -16.47 -8.92 -0.72
CA ILE A 33 -17.52 -7.92 -1.00
C ILE A 33 -18.30 -8.30 -2.25
N ALA A 34 -17.62 -8.63 -3.36
CA ALA A 34 -18.27 -9.01 -4.61
C ALA A 34 -19.18 -10.24 -4.46
N ARG A 35 -18.79 -11.21 -3.62
CA ARG A 35 -19.62 -12.38 -3.31
C ARG A 35 -20.89 -11.99 -2.54
N LEU A 36 -20.77 -11.11 -1.55
CA LEU A 36 -21.90 -10.62 -0.76
C LEU A 36 -22.86 -9.80 -1.63
N GLU A 37 -22.32 -9.00 -2.52
CA GLU A 37 -23.07 -8.25 -3.52
C GLU A 37 -23.82 -9.15 -4.49
N GLY A 38 -23.16 -10.18 -5.04
CA GLY A 38 -23.82 -11.18 -5.88
C GLY A 38 -24.94 -11.95 -5.15
N ASN A 39 -24.77 -12.20 -3.84
CA ASN A 39 -25.83 -12.79 -3.02
C ASN A 39 -27.03 -11.85 -2.87
N ALA A 40 -26.80 -10.55 -2.67
CA ALA A 40 -27.87 -9.55 -2.62
C ALA A 40 -28.58 -9.42 -3.98
N ASP A 41 -27.83 -9.43 -5.08
CA ASP A 41 -28.39 -9.43 -6.44
C ASP A 41 -29.29 -10.64 -6.67
N ARG A 42 -28.87 -11.82 -6.21
CA ARG A 42 -29.69 -13.05 -6.27
C ARG A 42 -30.99 -12.89 -5.49
N VAL A 43 -30.95 -12.36 -4.26
CA VAL A 43 -32.16 -12.14 -3.45
C VAL A 43 -33.15 -11.23 -4.17
N VAL A 44 -32.67 -10.10 -4.69
CA VAL A 44 -33.49 -9.11 -5.40
C VAL A 44 -34.06 -9.68 -6.69
N ALA A 45 -33.30 -10.51 -7.42
CA ALA A 45 -33.75 -11.09 -8.69
C ALA A 45 -34.98 -11.99 -8.54
N PHE A 46 -35.14 -12.67 -7.40
CA PHE A 46 -36.26 -13.58 -7.13
C PHE A 46 -37.41 -12.93 -6.35
N GLU A 47 -37.33 -11.63 -6.05
CA GLU A 47 -38.37 -10.93 -5.29
C GLU A 47 -39.50 -10.43 -6.23
N ALA A 48 -40.60 -11.18 -6.26
CA ALA A 48 -41.71 -10.98 -7.19
C ALA A 48 -42.44 -9.62 -7.04
N GLY A 49 -42.26 -8.92 -5.91
CA GLY A 49 -42.88 -7.61 -5.66
C GLY A 49 -42.20 -6.43 -6.37
N LEU A 50 -41.01 -6.63 -6.93
CA LEU A 50 -40.20 -5.55 -7.51
C LEU A 50 -40.50 -5.36 -9.01
N LYS A 51 -41.23 -4.29 -9.32
CA LYS A 51 -41.78 -3.98 -10.65
C LYS A 51 -40.85 -3.16 -11.54
N ASN A 52 -39.82 -2.53 -10.98
CA ASN A 52 -38.87 -1.70 -11.73
C ASN A 52 -37.46 -1.71 -11.11
N ASP A 53 -36.49 -1.18 -11.86
CA ASP A 53 -35.08 -1.16 -11.46
C ASP A 53 -34.80 -0.26 -10.24
N ASN A 54 -35.60 0.78 -10.02
CA ASN A 54 -35.46 1.62 -8.83
C ASN A 54 -35.80 0.83 -7.56
N GLN A 55 -36.88 0.04 -7.60
CA GLN A 55 -37.27 -0.85 -6.50
C GLN A 55 -36.22 -1.94 -6.29
N ARG A 56 -35.65 -2.50 -7.36
CA ARG A 56 -34.57 -3.49 -7.28
C ARG A 56 -33.31 -2.92 -6.62
N ARG A 57 -32.88 -1.71 -7.02
CA ARG A 57 -31.73 -1.04 -6.41
C ARG A 57 -31.96 -0.68 -4.94
N ALA A 58 -33.13 -0.16 -4.61
CA ALA A 58 -33.50 0.15 -3.22
C ALA A 58 -33.48 -1.11 -2.36
N ARG A 59 -34.07 -2.21 -2.86
CA ARG A 59 -34.09 -3.48 -2.15
C ARG A 59 -32.70 -4.08 -1.97
N ARG A 60 -31.86 -4.04 -3.00
CA ARG A 60 -30.45 -4.47 -2.92
C ARG A 60 -29.71 -3.71 -1.83
N PHE A 61 -29.90 -2.39 -1.78
CA PHE A 61 -29.30 -1.55 -0.77
C PHE A 61 -29.75 -1.94 0.65
N GLU A 62 -31.05 -2.19 0.86
CA GLU A 62 -31.56 -2.66 2.16
C GLU A 62 -30.93 -4.00 2.58
N VAL A 63 -30.86 -4.97 1.65
CA VAL A 63 -30.28 -6.29 1.90
C VAL A 63 -28.80 -6.17 2.30
N LEU A 64 -28.04 -5.33 1.60
CA LEU A 64 -26.63 -5.10 1.91
C LEU A 64 -26.43 -4.34 3.22
N GLN A 65 -27.25 -3.33 3.52
CA GLN A 65 -27.16 -2.59 4.77
C GLN A 65 -27.49 -3.44 6.00
N ALA A 66 -28.45 -4.35 5.88
CA ALA A 66 -28.78 -5.30 6.93
C ALA A 66 -27.68 -6.36 7.13
N ASN A 67 -26.82 -6.58 6.14
CA ASN A 67 -25.74 -7.55 6.21
C ASN A 67 -24.54 -7.01 7.02
N LEU A 68 -24.34 -7.56 8.22
CA LEU A 68 -23.23 -7.17 9.10
C LEU A 68 -21.86 -7.52 8.51
N GLU A 69 -21.76 -8.68 7.86
CA GLU A 69 -20.53 -9.15 7.20
C GLU A 69 -20.12 -8.20 6.06
N TYR A 70 -21.10 -7.71 5.28
CA TYR A 70 -20.85 -6.72 4.23
C TYR A 70 -20.29 -5.41 4.80
N ARG A 71 -20.91 -4.88 5.87
CA ARG A 71 -20.42 -3.66 6.53
C ARG A 71 -19.00 -3.83 7.05
N HIS A 72 -18.71 -4.95 7.71
CA HIS A 72 -17.36 -5.25 8.18
C HIS A 72 -16.36 -5.40 7.04
N ALA A 73 -16.75 -6.02 5.93
CA ALA A 73 -15.90 -6.14 4.76
C ALA A 73 -15.58 -4.76 4.13
N CYS A 74 -16.55 -3.86 4.06
CA CYS A 74 -16.35 -2.48 3.63
C CYS A 74 -15.42 -1.70 4.56
N ASP A 75 -15.61 -1.83 5.88
CA ASP A 75 -14.73 -1.19 6.88
C ASP A 75 -13.30 -1.72 6.78
N ALA A 76 -13.14 -3.03 6.61
CA ALA A 76 -11.84 -3.67 6.41
C ALA A 76 -11.17 -3.17 5.12
N LEU A 77 -11.92 -3.05 4.02
CA LEU A 77 -11.42 -2.50 2.76
C LEU A 77 -10.92 -1.07 2.93
N ASN A 78 -11.68 -0.22 3.64
CA ASN A 78 -11.29 1.17 3.91
C ASN A 78 -10.01 1.24 4.75
N ARG A 79 -9.93 0.43 5.82
CA ARG A 79 -8.76 0.35 6.68
C ARG A 79 -7.52 -0.12 5.91
N LEU A 80 -7.64 -1.23 5.19
CA LEU A 80 -6.55 -1.79 4.38
C LEU A 80 -6.09 -0.81 3.28
N THR A 81 -7.00 -0.01 2.74
CA THR A 81 -6.65 1.04 1.76
C THR A 81 -5.75 2.11 2.40
N ALA A 82 -6.09 2.56 3.60
CA ALA A 82 -5.26 3.50 4.35
C ALA A 82 -3.90 2.89 4.76
N GLU A 83 -3.91 1.64 5.23
CA GLU A 83 -2.70 0.90 5.60
C GLU A 83 -1.77 0.73 4.39
N LYS A 84 -2.30 0.40 3.21
CA LYS A 84 -1.52 0.33 1.96
C LYS A 84 -0.86 1.66 1.65
N ALA A 85 -1.60 2.76 1.71
CA ALA A 85 -1.06 4.09 1.45
C ALA A 85 0.10 4.43 2.40
N ASN A 86 -0.04 4.12 3.69
CA ASN A 86 1.01 4.32 4.68
C ASN A 86 2.23 3.42 4.44
N ALA A 87 2.02 2.14 4.10
CA ALA A 87 3.10 1.21 3.79
C ALA A 87 3.87 1.62 2.53
N THR A 88 3.17 2.11 1.50
CA THR A 88 3.77 2.68 0.30
C THR A 88 4.58 3.93 0.63
N ALA A 89 4.04 4.85 1.43
CA ALA A 89 4.77 6.04 1.85
C ALA A 89 6.06 5.69 2.60
N ARG A 90 6.03 4.66 3.47
CA ARG A 90 7.21 4.16 4.17
C ARG A 90 8.25 3.57 3.21
N LEU A 91 7.82 2.78 2.23
CA LEU A 91 8.70 2.21 1.21
C LEU A 91 9.41 3.31 0.42
N GLU A 92 8.67 4.32 -0.03
CA GLU A 92 9.23 5.45 -0.77
C GLU A 92 10.16 6.31 0.10
N HIS A 93 9.81 6.48 1.37
CA HIS A 93 10.70 7.14 2.32
C HIS A 93 12.06 6.42 2.42
N LEU A 94 12.08 5.09 2.58
CA LEU A 94 13.31 4.30 2.62
C LEU A 94 14.12 4.40 1.32
N ARG A 95 13.46 4.40 0.15
CA ARG A 95 14.11 4.57 -1.15
C ARG A 95 14.75 5.95 -1.29
N ASN A 96 14.10 6.98 -0.78
CA ASN A 96 14.61 8.35 -0.77
C ASN A 96 15.80 8.49 0.19
N GLU A 97 15.69 7.97 1.41
CA GLU A 97 16.80 7.94 2.38
C GLU A 97 18.03 7.21 1.81
N PHE A 98 17.83 6.08 1.12
CA PHE A 98 18.91 5.36 0.46
C PHE A 98 19.59 6.19 -0.63
N SER A 99 18.79 6.90 -1.46
CA SER A 99 19.30 7.78 -2.50
C SER A 99 20.15 8.92 -1.92
N VAL A 100 19.66 9.56 -0.86
CA VAL A 100 20.39 10.60 -0.13
C VAL A 100 21.71 10.04 0.43
N ALA A 101 21.68 8.90 1.12
CA ALA A 101 22.87 8.28 1.69
C ALA A 101 23.92 7.93 0.63
N LYS A 102 23.49 7.48 -0.56
CA LYS A 102 24.39 7.25 -1.70
C LYS A 102 25.06 8.53 -2.18
N LEU A 103 24.32 9.63 -2.29
CA LEU A 103 24.85 10.92 -2.73
C LEU A 103 25.86 11.48 -1.72
N GLU A 104 25.51 11.46 -0.43
CA GLU A 104 26.40 11.90 0.65
C GLU A 104 27.71 11.10 0.67
N THR A 105 27.62 9.77 0.48
CA THR A 105 28.80 8.90 0.44
C THR A 105 29.69 9.20 -0.77
N LYS A 106 29.09 9.41 -1.95
CA LYS A 106 29.83 9.82 -3.15
C LYS A 106 30.52 11.17 -2.97
N LEU A 107 29.83 12.14 -2.36
CA LEU A 107 30.41 13.45 -2.07
C LEU A 107 31.60 13.32 -1.11
N ALA A 108 31.47 12.51 -0.06
CA ALA A 108 32.55 12.25 0.88
C ALA A 108 33.77 11.58 0.21
N ILE A 109 33.53 10.64 -0.72
CA ILE A 109 34.60 10.02 -1.52
C ILE A 109 35.29 11.08 -2.40
N ALA A 110 34.52 11.90 -3.13
CA ALA A 110 35.06 12.94 -3.99
C ALA A 110 35.90 13.97 -3.21
N GLN A 111 35.43 14.42 -2.05
CA GLN A 111 36.16 15.34 -1.17
C GLN A 111 37.48 14.74 -0.67
N LYS A 112 37.49 13.44 -0.35
CA LYS A 112 38.73 12.74 0.04
C LYS A 112 39.72 12.65 -1.12
N LEU A 113 39.26 12.37 -2.34
CA LEU A 113 40.12 12.31 -3.52
C LEU A 113 40.76 13.68 -3.81
N ILE A 114 39.98 14.76 -3.81
CA ILE A 114 40.49 16.13 -3.99
C ILE A 114 41.52 16.49 -2.91
N GLY A 115 41.25 16.11 -1.65
CA GLY A 115 42.17 16.34 -0.54
C GLY A 115 43.47 15.54 -0.63
N LEU A 116 43.43 14.34 -1.23
CA LEU A 116 44.61 13.53 -1.50
C LEU A 116 45.46 14.15 -2.62
N GLU A 117 44.85 14.51 -3.75
CA GLU A 117 45.54 15.20 -4.86
C GLU A 117 46.20 16.50 -4.40
N SER A 118 45.52 17.27 -3.54
CA SER A 118 46.07 18.51 -2.98
C SER A 118 47.29 18.26 -2.06
N ARG A 119 47.38 17.11 -1.40
CA ARG A 119 48.54 16.75 -0.56
C ARG A 119 49.71 16.25 -1.41
N GLU A 120 49.43 15.47 -2.44
CA GLU A 120 50.44 15.00 -3.40
C GLU A 120 51.10 16.17 -4.16
N LEU A 121 50.33 17.23 -4.48
CA LEU A 121 50.85 18.44 -5.13
C LEU A 121 51.71 19.33 -4.22
N VAL A 122 51.58 19.21 -2.89
CA VAL A 122 52.35 20.00 -1.91
C VAL A 122 53.60 19.26 -1.41
N GLY A 123 53.84 18.02 -1.85
CA GLY A 123 55.09 17.30 -1.64
C GLY A 123 55.41 17.00 -0.17
N LEU A 124 54.41 16.59 0.61
CA LEU A 124 54.60 15.95 1.92
C LEU A 124 54.58 14.42 1.79
#